data_AF-A0A9D1RCB3-F1
#
_entry.id   AF-A0A9D1RCB3-F1
#
_cell.length_a   1.000
_cell.length_b   1.000
_cell.length_c   1.000
_cell.angle_alpha   90.00
_cell.angle_beta   90.00
_cell.angle_gamma   90.00
#
_symmetry.space_group_name_H-M   'P 1'
#
loop_
_entity.id
_entity.type
_entity.pdbx_description
1 polymer ?
#
loop_
_entity_poly.entity_id
_entity_poly.type
_entity_poly.pdbx_seq_one_letter_code
_entity_poly.pdbx_strand_id
1 'polypeptide(L)'
;MMKEKLQSALGIFGNVLYWIFRLLISILPVVMIGTPFWASFLIFLICAIIPYLSLPLWIWGFIAAIRGSQDVFAIIYYVATVIVFLPSAISIVLDIIHHIRNKLVKSNDECINIPTIIEPKRNKSNKKAIIVLSVTTVVFLLSTIALSVGFISKTYENNELSAKIYDMEATIEEKDDEISRLDRQALNQRGTISSLQGKLDFYDSYAVCVNDGDPYYHKPNCVYFDSSSFYIYNTATAETYGYTECPYCF
;
A
#
# COMPACT_ATOMS: atom_id res chain seq x y z
N MET A 1 10.02 -35.43 -18.83
CA MET A 1 10.20 -36.19 -17.57
C MET A 1 8.95 -36.26 -16.68
N MET A 2 8.28 -35.15 -16.28
CA MET A 2 7.07 -35.23 -15.42
C MET A 2 5.83 -35.81 -16.13
N LYS A 3 5.60 -35.44 -17.40
CA LYS A 3 4.52 -35.98 -18.23
C LYS A 3 4.57 -37.52 -18.32
N GLU A 4 5.76 -38.07 -18.54
CA GLU A 4 5.97 -39.51 -18.71
C GLU A 4 5.74 -40.27 -17.40
N LYS A 5 6.15 -39.71 -16.26
CA LYS A 5 5.88 -40.29 -14.93
C LYS A 5 4.40 -40.29 -14.56
N LEU A 6 3.67 -39.22 -14.89
CA LEU A 6 2.22 -39.15 -14.66
C LEU A 6 1.46 -40.11 -15.58
N GLN A 7 1.86 -40.16 -16.86
CA GLN A 7 1.25 -41.03 -17.86
C GLN A 7 1.55 -42.52 -17.60
N SER A 8 2.72 -42.86 -17.06
CA SER A 8 3.03 -44.25 -16.68
C SER A 8 2.29 -44.70 -15.41
N ALA A 9 2.02 -43.79 -14.47
CA ALA A 9 1.30 -44.11 -13.24
C ALA A 9 -0.23 -44.18 -13.43
N LEU A 10 -0.81 -43.30 -14.27
CA LEU A 10 -2.26 -43.07 -14.35
C LEU A 10 -2.82 -43.25 -15.77
N GLY A 11 -2.00 -43.67 -16.74
CA GLY A 11 -2.42 -43.88 -18.12
C GLY A 11 -2.95 -42.60 -18.79
N ILE A 12 -4.07 -42.71 -19.52
CA ILE A 12 -4.72 -41.59 -20.23
C ILE A 12 -5.16 -40.49 -19.25
N PHE A 13 -5.62 -40.87 -18.06
CA PHE A 13 -6.01 -39.92 -17.02
C PHE A 13 -4.81 -39.06 -16.57
N GLY A 14 -3.63 -39.66 -16.43
CA GLY A 14 -2.40 -38.92 -16.12
C GLY A 14 -2.01 -37.89 -17.19
N ASN A 15 -2.25 -38.20 -18.47
CA ASN A 15 -2.01 -37.26 -19.55
C ASN A 15 -3.00 -36.07 -19.52
N VAL A 16 -4.29 -36.33 -19.25
CA VAL A 16 -5.29 -35.26 -19.09
C VAL A 16 -4.95 -34.37 -17.90
N LEU A 17 -4.60 -34.97 -16.77
CA LEU A 17 -4.23 -34.26 -15.54
C LEU A 17 -2.99 -33.38 -15.76
N TYR A 18 -1.99 -33.86 -16.50
CA TYR A 18 -0.82 -33.06 -16.87
C TYR A 18 -1.20 -31.80 -17.67
N TRP A 19 -2.13 -31.90 -18.62
CA TRP A 19 -2.59 -30.75 -19.40
C TRP A 19 -3.34 -29.74 -18.55
N ILE A 20 -4.17 -30.19 -17.60
CA ILE A 20 -4.87 -29.33 -16.65
C ILE A 20 -3.87 -28.60 -15.75
N PHE A 21 -2.91 -29.31 -15.15
CA PHE A 21 -1.87 -28.69 -14.33
C PHE A 21 -1.03 -27.68 -15.12
N ARG A 22 -0.66 -28.01 -16.35
CA ARG A 22 0.09 -27.11 -17.22
C ARG A 22 -0.70 -25.84 -17.55
N LEU A 23 -2.01 -25.97 -17.76
CA LEU A 23 -2.89 -24.84 -18.01
C LEU A 23 -2.98 -23.93 -16.77
N LEU A 24 -3.17 -24.50 -15.58
CA LEU A 24 -3.20 -23.75 -14.31
C LEU A 24 -1.88 -23.02 -14.06
N ILE A 25 -0.75 -23.70 -14.22
CA ILE A 25 0.58 -23.12 -14.01
C ILE A 25 0.86 -21.99 -15.03
N SER A 26 0.35 -22.09 -16.26
CA SER A 26 0.54 -21.05 -17.27
C SER A 26 -0.23 -19.76 -16.98
N ILE A 27 -1.25 -19.80 -16.14
CA ILE A 27 -2.08 -18.64 -15.76
C ILE A 27 -1.48 -17.90 -14.56
N LEU A 28 -0.66 -18.57 -13.75
CA LEU A 28 -0.04 -17.99 -12.54
C LEU A 28 0.68 -16.65 -12.75
N PRO A 29 1.53 -16.47 -13.79
CA PRO A 29 2.18 -15.18 -14.04
C PRO A 29 1.17 -14.07 -14.35
N VAL A 30 0.07 -14.40 -15.02
CA VAL A 30 -0.97 -13.46 -15.42
C VAL A 30 -1.76 -12.97 -14.21
N VAL A 31 -2.04 -13.87 -13.27
CA VAL A 31 -2.70 -13.53 -11.99
C VAL A 31 -1.85 -12.55 -11.19
N MET A 32 -0.53 -12.76 -11.12
CA MET A 32 0.38 -11.87 -10.40
C MET A 32 0.49 -10.46 -11.02
N ILE A 33 0.27 -10.33 -12.34
CA ILE A 33 0.31 -9.02 -13.00
C ILE A 33 -0.92 -8.17 -12.63
N GLY A 34 -1.99 -8.77 -12.10
CA GLY A 34 -3.19 -8.04 -11.68
C GLY A 34 -3.98 -7.45 -12.85
N THR A 35 -3.88 -8.05 -14.04
CA THR A 35 -4.65 -7.62 -15.22
C THR A 35 -6.14 -7.97 -15.07
N PRO A 36 -7.06 -7.18 -15.65
CA PRO A 36 -8.47 -7.55 -15.69
C PRO A 36 -8.68 -8.87 -16.45
N PHE A 37 -9.73 -9.62 -16.10
CA PHE A 37 -9.99 -10.97 -16.61
C PHE A 37 -9.91 -11.08 -18.14
N TRP A 38 -10.43 -10.10 -18.88
CA TRP A 38 -10.39 -10.10 -20.34
C TRP A 38 -8.96 -9.97 -20.90
N ALA A 39 -8.12 -9.16 -20.26
CA ALA A 39 -6.73 -8.97 -20.66
C ALA A 39 -5.89 -10.20 -20.30
N SER A 40 -6.19 -10.84 -19.16
CA SER A 40 -5.59 -12.13 -18.80
C SER A 40 -5.87 -13.21 -19.84
N PHE A 41 -7.12 -13.28 -20.31
CA PHE A 41 -7.54 -14.21 -21.36
C PHE A 41 -6.82 -13.94 -22.69
N LEU A 42 -6.67 -12.66 -23.07
CA LEU A 42 -5.94 -12.26 -24.27
C LEU A 42 -4.46 -12.64 -24.19
N ILE A 43 -3.79 -12.36 -23.07
CA ILE A 43 -2.38 -12.71 -22.84
C ILE A 43 -2.20 -14.23 -22.93
N PHE A 44 -3.09 -14.99 -22.31
CA PHE A 44 -3.07 -16.45 -22.39
C PHE A 44 -3.20 -16.95 -23.84
N LEU A 45 -4.13 -16.38 -24.63
CA LEU A 45 -4.31 -16.73 -26.04
C LEU A 45 -3.05 -16.44 -26.86
N ILE A 46 -2.39 -15.30 -26.61
CA ILE A 46 -1.14 -14.93 -27.28
C ILE A 46 -0.02 -15.90 -26.89
N CYS A 47 0.10 -16.28 -25.61
CA CYS A 47 1.07 -17.28 -25.16
C CYS A 47 0.82 -18.68 -25.74
N ALA A 48 -0.43 -19.03 -26.03
CA ALA A 48 -0.76 -20.29 -26.70
C ALA A 48 -0.29 -20.32 -28.16
N ILE A 49 -0.30 -19.16 -28.84
CA ILE A 49 0.19 -19.02 -30.23
C ILE A 49 1.72 -18.88 -30.26
N ILE A 50 2.30 -18.16 -29.29
CA ILE A 50 3.73 -17.85 -29.22
C ILE A 50 4.33 -18.47 -27.96
N PRO A 51 4.82 -19.72 -28.02
CA PRO A 51 5.26 -20.46 -26.82
C PRO A 51 6.46 -19.81 -26.10
N TYR A 52 7.30 -19.08 -26.84
CA TYR A 52 8.47 -18.37 -26.29
C TYR A 52 8.11 -17.13 -25.46
N LEU A 53 6.88 -16.62 -25.57
CA LEU A 53 6.43 -15.44 -24.83
C LEU A 53 6.20 -15.75 -23.34
N SER A 54 6.14 -17.04 -22.98
CA SER A 54 6.02 -17.47 -21.60
C SER A 54 7.18 -16.98 -20.72
N LEU A 55 8.43 -16.99 -21.20
CA LEU A 55 9.60 -16.59 -20.40
C LEU A 55 9.55 -15.12 -19.94
N PRO A 56 9.38 -14.12 -20.84
CA PRO A 56 9.19 -12.73 -20.42
C PRO A 56 8.03 -12.55 -19.45
N LEU A 57 6.94 -13.29 -19.64
CA LEU A 57 5.76 -13.21 -18.80
C LEU A 57 6.03 -13.73 -17.38
N TRP A 58 6.81 -14.81 -17.23
CA TRP A 58 7.25 -15.31 -15.92
C TRP A 58 8.21 -14.31 -15.24
N ILE A 59 9.12 -13.69 -15.97
CA ILE A 59 10.00 -12.65 -15.41
C ILE A 59 9.17 -11.45 -14.93
N TRP A 60 8.20 -11.02 -15.74
CA TRP A 60 7.30 -9.93 -15.37
C TRP A 60 6.45 -10.30 -14.15
N GLY A 61 5.80 -11.46 -14.18
CA GLY A 61 4.99 -11.95 -13.06
C GLY A 61 5.78 -12.00 -11.76
N PHE A 62 7.06 -12.35 -11.82
CA PHE A 62 7.96 -12.32 -10.66
C PHE A 62 8.24 -10.90 -10.16
N ILE A 63 8.52 -9.94 -11.04
CA ILE A 63 8.68 -8.53 -10.66
C ILE A 63 7.38 -7.98 -10.05
N ALA A 64 6.23 -8.33 -10.61
CA ALA A 64 4.92 -7.94 -10.11
C ALA A 64 4.64 -8.56 -8.73
N ALA A 65 4.98 -9.84 -8.52
CA ALA A 65 4.82 -10.52 -7.24
C ALA A 65 5.68 -9.89 -6.12
N ILE A 66 6.93 -9.47 -6.42
CA ILE A 66 7.78 -8.78 -5.44
C ILE A 66 7.20 -7.41 -5.05
N ARG A 67 6.60 -6.70 -6.00
CA ARG A 67 6.03 -5.35 -5.76
C ARG A 67 4.61 -5.39 -5.21
N GLY A 68 3.92 -6.52 -5.33
CA GLY A 68 2.54 -6.70 -4.91
C GLY A 68 2.39 -7.12 -3.45
N SER A 69 1.13 -7.35 -3.05
CA SER A 69 0.80 -7.92 -1.75
C SER A 69 1.37 -9.33 -1.61
N GLN A 70 2.09 -9.59 -0.52
CA GLN A 70 2.68 -10.91 -0.22
C GLN A 70 1.60 -11.86 0.33
N ASP A 71 0.67 -12.26 -0.54
CA ASP A 71 -0.44 -13.14 -0.22
C ASP A 71 -0.14 -14.62 -0.52
N VAL A 72 -1.11 -15.50 -0.27
CA VAL A 72 -0.99 -16.94 -0.53
C VAL A 72 -0.66 -17.22 -2.00
N PHE A 73 -1.17 -16.41 -2.93
CA PHE A 73 -0.91 -16.58 -4.36
C PHE A 73 0.52 -16.22 -4.73
N ALA A 74 1.12 -15.19 -4.11
CA ALA A 74 2.53 -14.87 -4.26
C ALA A 74 3.44 -16.02 -3.77
N ILE A 75 3.11 -16.64 -2.63
CA ILE A 75 3.86 -17.81 -2.12
C ILE A 75 3.79 -18.98 -3.11
N ILE A 76 2.58 -19.32 -3.59
CA ILE A 76 2.37 -20.35 -4.61
C ILE A 76 3.18 -20.02 -5.87
N TYR A 77 3.19 -18.74 -6.27
CA TYR A 77 3.93 -18.27 -7.43
C TYR A 77 5.45 -18.44 -7.28
N TYR A 78 6.03 -18.12 -6.12
CA TYR A 78 7.46 -18.30 -5.88
C TYR A 78 7.87 -19.77 -5.95
N VAL A 79 7.10 -20.65 -5.29
CA VAL A 79 7.34 -22.10 -5.35
C VAL A 79 7.26 -22.60 -6.79
N ALA A 80 6.24 -22.17 -7.54
CA ALA A 80 6.09 -22.54 -8.95
C ALA A 80 7.25 -22.00 -9.82
N THR A 81 7.73 -20.79 -9.55
CA THR A 81 8.86 -20.18 -10.26
C THR A 81 10.14 -21.01 -10.07
N VAL A 82 10.42 -21.44 -8.83
CA VAL A 82 11.60 -22.27 -8.53
C VAL A 82 11.49 -23.66 -9.17
N ILE A 83 10.33 -24.30 -9.12
CA ILE A 83 10.16 -25.68 -9.61
C ILE A 83 10.07 -25.73 -11.14
N VAL A 84 9.41 -24.76 -11.77
CA VAL A 84 9.02 -24.83 -13.20
C VAL A 84 9.86 -23.90 -14.06
N PHE A 85 9.97 -22.63 -13.67
CA PHE A 85 10.65 -21.62 -14.48
C PHE A 85 12.18 -21.75 -14.40
N LEU A 86 12.73 -21.89 -13.19
CA LEU A 86 14.19 -21.90 -12.97
C LEU A 86 14.91 -23.02 -13.77
N PRO A 87 14.46 -24.29 -13.79
CA PRO A 87 15.14 -25.34 -14.56
C PRO A 87 15.06 -25.10 -16.08
N SER A 88 13.94 -24.55 -16.54
CA SER A 88 13.71 -24.21 -17.94
C SER A 88 14.62 -23.06 -18.38
N ALA A 89 14.75 -22.02 -17.54
CA ALA A 89 15.63 -20.89 -17.78
C ALA A 89 17.11 -21.30 -17.82
N ILE A 90 17.56 -22.13 -16.86
CA ILE A 90 18.93 -22.65 -16.82
C ILE A 90 19.25 -23.44 -18.09
N SER A 91 18.34 -24.31 -18.54
CA SER A 91 18.55 -25.12 -19.74
C SER A 91 18.75 -24.25 -20.99
N ILE A 92 17.95 -23.19 -21.13
CA ILE A 92 18.07 -22.25 -22.26
C ILE A 92 19.38 -21.47 -22.19
N VAL A 93 19.78 -21.03 -21.00
CA VAL A 93 21.06 -20.33 -20.82
C VAL A 93 22.23 -21.25 -21.18
N LEU A 94 22.21 -22.51 -20.74
CA LEU A 94 23.23 -23.49 -21.09
C LEU A 94 23.29 -23.78 -22.60
N ASP A 95 22.14 -23.92 -23.26
CA ASP A 95 22.07 -24.10 -24.71
C ASP A 95 22.63 -22.90 -25.47
N ILE A 96 22.33 -21.67 -25.03
CA ILE A 96 22.89 -20.44 -25.61
C ILE A 96 24.41 -20.40 -25.40
N ILE A 97 24.90 -20.70 -24.20
CA ILE A 97 26.35 -20.74 -23.90
C ILE A 97 27.04 -21.77 -24.78
N HIS A 98 26.46 -22.96 -24.92
CA HIS A 98 27.00 -24.02 -25.77
C HIS A 98 27.01 -23.61 -27.24
N HIS A 99 25.95 -22.96 -27.73
CA HIS A 99 25.88 -22.46 -29.09
C HIS A 99 26.93 -21.37 -29.38
N ILE A 100 27.12 -20.43 -28.45
CA ILE A 100 28.16 -19.39 -28.55
C ILE A 100 29.55 -20.03 -28.53
N ARG A 101 29.81 -20.94 -27.58
CA ARG A 101 31.09 -21.68 -27.49
C ARG A 101 31.39 -22.41 -28.80
N ASN A 102 30.44 -23.15 -29.35
CA ASN A 102 30.64 -23.90 -30.60
C ASN A 102 30.86 -22.97 -31.80
N LYS A 103 30.21 -21.80 -31.83
CA LYS A 103 30.45 -20.79 -32.87
C LYS A 103 31.85 -20.17 -32.77
N LEU A 104 32.34 -19.96 -31.55
CA LEU A 104 33.71 -19.45 -31.31
C LEU A 104 34.77 -20.51 -31.64
N VAL A 105 34.57 -21.78 -31.27
CA VAL A 105 35.48 -22.88 -31.62
C VAL A 105 35.56 -23.06 -33.15
N LYS A 106 34.40 -23.09 -33.83
CA LYS A 106 34.36 -23.19 -35.29
C LYS A 106 35.06 -22.02 -35.99
N SER A 107 34.94 -20.80 -35.45
CA SER A 107 35.66 -19.63 -35.98
C SER A 107 37.16 -19.73 -35.78
N ASN A 108 37.64 -20.37 -34.71
CA ASN A 108 39.07 -20.60 -34.46
C ASN A 108 39.65 -21.69 -35.38
N ASP A 109 38.89 -22.75 -35.65
CA ASP A 109 39.34 -23.86 -36.52
C ASP A 109 39.42 -23.46 -38.01
N GLU A 110 38.55 -22.54 -38.46
CA GLU A 110 38.60 -21.97 -39.82
C GLU A 110 39.82 -21.04 -40.04
N CYS A 111 40.44 -20.51 -38.97
CA CYS A 111 41.68 -19.73 -39.06
C CYS A 111 42.95 -20.59 -39.12
N ILE A 112 42.87 -21.90 -38.82
CA ILE A 112 44.03 -22.81 -38.72
C ILE A 112 44.19 -23.69 -39.97
N ASN A 113 43.11 -23.95 -40.73
CA ASN A 113 43.16 -24.78 -41.94
C ASN A 113 42.91 -23.97 -43.22
N ILE A 114 43.97 -23.48 -43.85
CA ILE A 114 43.95 -23.10 -45.27
C ILE A 114 44.62 -24.23 -46.08
N PRO A 115 43.84 -24.94 -46.90
CA PRO A 115 44.27 -25.17 -48.27
C PRO A 115 43.19 -24.77 -49.29
N THR A 116 43.62 -23.95 -50.26
CA THR A 116 43.17 -23.86 -51.67
C THR A 116 41.69 -24.06 -52.04
N ILE A 117 41.07 -22.94 -52.42
CA ILE A 117 40.05 -22.64 -53.46
C ILE A 117 39.04 -23.73 -53.91
N ILE A 118 37.74 -23.32 -53.92
CA ILE A 118 36.51 -23.78 -54.64
C ILE A 118 35.38 -24.00 -53.59
N GLU A 119 34.22 -23.33 -53.49
CA GLU A 119 33.40 -22.35 -54.25
C GLU A 119 32.68 -21.39 -53.26
N PRO A 120 32.11 -20.25 -53.67
CA PRO A 120 31.18 -19.49 -52.83
C PRO A 120 29.93 -20.33 -52.56
N LYS A 121 29.86 -20.95 -51.38
CA LYS A 121 28.66 -21.64 -50.89
C LYS A 121 27.52 -20.63 -50.81
N ARG A 122 26.67 -20.60 -51.84
CA ARG A 122 25.47 -19.76 -51.91
C ARG A 122 24.62 -20.09 -50.68
N ASN A 123 24.69 -19.21 -49.67
CA ASN A 123 23.82 -19.27 -48.50
C ASN A 123 22.39 -19.21 -49.03
N LYS A 124 21.71 -20.36 -49.00
CA LYS A 124 20.27 -20.45 -49.24
C LYS A 124 19.62 -19.72 -48.07
N SER A 125 19.54 -18.40 -48.20
CA SER A 125 18.84 -17.50 -47.29
C SER A 125 17.55 -18.19 -46.92
N ASN A 126 17.48 -18.66 -45.67
CA ASN A 126 16.30 -19.30 -45.12
C ASN A 126 15.25 -18.19 -45.01
N LYS A 127 14.54 -17.93 -46.10
CA LYS A 127 13.51 -16.88 -46.20
C LYS A 127 12.53 -16.98 -45.02
N LYS A 128 12.27 -18.19 -44.52
CA LYS A 128 11.51 -18.47 -43.31
C LYS A 128 12.16 -17.88 -42.03
N ALA A 129 13.46 -18.04 -41.84
CA ALA A 129 14.19 -17.49 -40.70
C ALA A 129 14.25 -15.95 -40.73
N ILE A 130 14.40 -15.36 -41.93
CA ILE A 130 14.40 -13.89 -42.09
C ILE A 130 13.02 -13.30 -41.82
N ILE A 131 11.95 -13.93 -42.33
CA ILE A 131 10.57 -13.49 -42.05
C ILE A 131 10.27 -13.62 -40.55
N VAL A 132 10.66 -14.73 -39.91
CA VAL A 132 10.47 -14.90 -38.46
C VAL A 132 11.25 -13.85 -37.67
N LEU A 133 12.51 -13.58 -38.02
CA LEU A 133 13.33 -12.58 -37.34
C LEU A 133 12.73 -11.17 -37.47
N SER A 134 12.26 -10.82 -38.67
CA SER A 134 11.58 -9.55 -38.97
C SER A 134 10.27 -9.38 -38.20
N VAL A 135 9.46 -10.43 -38.11
CA VAL A 135 8.19 -10.38 -37.36
C VAL A 135 8.48 -10.28 -35.87
N THR A 136 9.46 -11.03 -35.35
CA THR A 136 9.83 -10.95 -33.92
C THR A 136 10.36 -9.58 -33.53
N THR A 137 11.19 -8.93 -34.34
CA THR A 137 11.70 -7.59 -34.02
C THR A 137 10.59 -6.55 -34.04
N VAL A 138 9.63 -6.63 -34.98
CA VAL A 138 8.47 -5.71 -35.01
C VAL A 138 7.58 -5.90 -33.78
N VAL A 139 7.31 -7.14 -33.36
CA VAL A 139 6.53 -7.42 -32.15
C VAL A 139 7.24 -6.94 -30.89
N PHE A 140 8.55 -7.12 -30.79
CA PHE A 140 9.35 -6.59 -29.69
C PHE A 140 9.31 -5.06 -29.64
N LEU A 141 9.44 -4.39 -30.79
CA LEU A 141 9.37 -2.93 -30.86
C LEU A 141 8.00 -2.39 -30.43
N LEU A 142 6.91 -2.98 -30.93
CA LEU A 142 5.55 -2.62 -30.52
C LEU A 142 5.32 -2.86 -29.02
N SER A 143 5.84 -3.97 -28.49
CA SER A 143 5.78 -4.26 -27.06
C SER A 143 6.57 -3.23 -26.24
N THR A 144 7.76 -2.83 -26.67
CA THR A 144 8.56 -1.81 -25.97
C THR A 144 7.90 -0.43 -25.97
N ILE A 145 7.20 -0.07 -27.06
CA ILE A 145 6.45 1.19 -27.16
C ILE A 145 5.21 1.15 -26.26
N ALA A 146 4.48 0.04 -26.23
CA ALA A 146 3.35 -0.11 -25.31
C ALA A 146 3.78 -0.01 -23.83
N LEU A 147 4.96 -0.56 -23.51
CA LEU A 147 5.55 -0.47 -22.17
C LEU A 147 5.95 0.95 -21.80
N SER A 148 6.62 1.67 -22.69
CA SER A 148 7.06 3.04 -22.40
C SER A 148 5.87 3.97 -22.19
N VAL A 149 4.81 3.84 -23.01
CA VAL A 149 3.58 4.63 -22.83
C VAL A 149 2.86 4.29 -21.52
N GLY A 150 2.71 3.01 -21.19
CA GLY A 150 2.08 2.61 -19.92
C GLY A 150 2.88 3.04 -18.68
N PHE A 151 4.21 3.05 -18.76
CA PHE A 151 5.08 3.54 -17.70
C PHE A 151 4.93 5.05 -17.49
N ILE A 152 4.84 5.81 -18.59
CA ILE A 152 4.63 7.26 -18.58
C ILE A 152 3.28 7.61 -17.94
N SER A 153 2.17 6.97 -18.35
CA SER A 153 0.83 7.21 -17.77
C SER A 153 0.79 6.96 -16.26
N LYS A 154 1.39 5.85 -15.81
CA LYS A 154 1.43 5.52 -14.38
C LYS A 154 2.34 6.44 -13.57
N THR A 155 3.35 7.03 -14.22
CA THR A 155 4.21 8.05 -13.60
C THR A 155 3.45 9.37 -13.40
N TYR A 156 2.55 9.75 -14.32
CA TYR A 156 1.71 10.94 -14.16
C TYR A 156 0.73 10.83 -12.99
N GLU A 157 0.02 9.70 -12.88
CA GLU A 157 -0.90 9.46 -11.75
C GLU A 157 -0.15 9.46 -10.40
N ASN A 158 1.04 8.85 -10.34
CA ASN A 158 1.87 8.86 -9.13
C ASN A 158 2.32 10.28 -8.76
N ASN A 159 2.70 11.12 -9.73
CA ASN A 159 3.12 12.50 -9.44
C ASN A 159 1.95 13.36 -8.95
N GLU A 160 0.76 13.20 -9.53
CA GLU A 160 -0.44 13.90 -9.05
C GLU A 160 -0.80 13.46 -7.64
N LEU A 161 -0.71 12.15 -7.36
CA LEU A 161 -0.95 11.61 -6.03
C LEU A 161 0.07 12.14 -5.01
N SER A 162 1.35 12.24 -5.38
CA SER A 162 2.39 12.84 -4.52
C SER A 162 2.12 14.32 -4.22
N ALA A 163 1.64 15.08 -5.20
CA ALA A 163 1.26 16.48 -4.98
C ALA A 163 0.09 16.61 -4.00
N LYS A 164 -0.92 15.73 -4.11
CA LYS A 164 -2.04 15.68 -3.16
C LYS A 164 -1.62 15.29 -1.75
N ILE A 165 -0.68 14.35 -1.61
CA ILE A 165 -0.13 13.97 -0.29
C ILE A 165 0.54 15.18 0.36
N TYR A 166 1.35 15.92 -0.38
CA TYR A 166 2.03 17.11 0.13
C TYR A 166 1.04 18.20 0.60
N ASP A 167 0.00 18.48 -0.18
CA ASP A 167 -1.05 19.45 0.19
C ASP A 167 -1.86 19.00 1.41
N MET A 168 -2.18 17.71 1.48
CA MET A 168 -2.85 17.12 2.64
C MET A 168 -1.97 17.17 3.89
N GLU A 169 -0.66 16.92 3.79
CA GLU A 169 0.28 17.01 4.90
C GLU A 169 0.35 18.43 5.45
N ALA A 170 0.41 19.45 4.58
CA ALA A 170 0.37 20.86 5.01
C ALA A 170 -0.94 21.21 5.74
N THR A 171 -2.07 20.66 5.28
CA THR A 171 -3.38 20.86 5.94
C THR A 171 -3.42 20.19 7.31
N ILE A 172 -2.80 19.01 7.47
CA ILE A 172 -2.72 18.32 8.77
C ILE A 172 -1.89 19.15 9.76
N GLU A 173 -0.75 19.69 9.31
CA GLU A 173 0.10 20.55 10.15
C GLU A 173 -0.66 21.80 10.62
N GLU A 174 -1.40 22.47 9.73
CA GLU A 174 -2.26 23.61 10.10
C GLU A 174 -3.33 23.22 11.14
N LYS A 175 -3.94 22.03 10.98
CA LYS A 175 -4.97 21.53 11.90
C LYS A 175 -4.40 21.14 13.26
N ASP A 176 -3.19 20.58 13.31
CA ASP A 176 -2.50 20.25 14.56
C ASP A 176 -2.11 21.51 15.34
N ASP A 177 -1.71 22.58 14.65
CA ASP A 177 -1.48 23.90 15.23
C ASP A 177 -2.78 24.50 15.79
N GLU A 178 -3.89 24.36 15.06
CA GLU A 178 -5.22 24.80 15.51
C GLU A 178 -5.67 24.06 16.78
N ILE A 179 -5.51 22.73 16.82
CA ILE A 179 -5.81 21.90 18.00
C ILE A 179 -4.96 22.34 19.19
N SER A 180 -3.66 22.52 18.99
CA SER A 180 -2.73 22.97 20.02
C SER A 180 -3.13 24.32 20.61
N ARG A 181 -3.63 25.24 19.78
CA ARG A 181 -4.12 26.54 20.22
C ARG A 181 -5.42 26.42 21.04
N LEU A 182 -6.37 25.61 20.58
CA LEU A 182 -7.63 25.38 21.28
C LEU A 182 -7.42 24.69 22.64
N ASP A 183 -6.50 23.73 22.72
CA ASP A 183 -6.14 23.06 23.97
C ASP A 183 -5.57 24.03 25.01
N ARG A 184 -4.69 24.95 24.58
CA ARG A 184 -4.18 26.01 25.47
C ARG A 184 -5.30 26.91 25.98
N GLN A 185 -6.26 27.26 25.14
CA GLN A 185 -7.43 28.06 25.55
C GLN A 185 -8.30 27.29 26.55
N ALA A 186 -8.58 26.02 26.30
CA ALA A 186 -9.37 25.18 27.20
C ALA A 186 -8.68 25.01 28.57
N LEU A 187 -7.36 24.83 28.59
CA LEU A 187 -6.58 24.77 29.84
C LEU A 187 -6.63 26.08 30.62
N ASN A 188 -6.49 27.22 29.93
CA ASN A 188 -6.58 28.54 30.57
C ASN A 188 -7.99 28.80 31.14
N GLN A 189 -9.03 28.43 30.41
CA GLN A 189 -10.42 28.53 30.87
C GLN A 189 -10.66 27.63 32.09
N ARG A 190 -10.18 26.38 32.07
CA ARG A 190 -10.26 25.46 33.22
C ARG A 190 -9.53 26.00 34.45
N GLY A 191 -8.34 26.57 34.26
CA GLY A 191 -7.59 27.22 35.34
C GLY A 191 -8.36 28.42 35.92
N THR A 192 -8.99 29.22 35.06
CA THR A 192 -9.85 30.34 35.45
C THR A 192 -11.07 29.86 36.26
N ILE A 193 -11.77 28.82 35.78
CA ILE A 193 -12.92 28.20 36.46
C ILE A 193 -12.50 27.69 37.83
N SER A 194 -11.38 26.97 37.93
CA SER A 194 -10.88 26.45 39.21
C SER A 194 -10.54 27.57 40.20
N SER A 195 -9.94 28.66 39.73
CA SER A 195 -9.63 29.84 40.55
C SER A 195 -10.91 30.55 41.03
N LEU A 196 -11.89 30.74 40.13
CA LEU A 196 -13.20 31.30 40.47
C LEU A 196 -13.94 30.42 41.47
N GLN A 197 -13.91 29.10 41.29
CA GLN A 197 -14.55 28.16 42.19
C GLN A 197 -13.95 28.23 43.59
N GLY A 198 -12.61 28.26 43.72
CA GLY A 198 -11.98 28.45 45.04
C GLY A 198 -12.36 29.78 45.71
N LYS A 199 -12.57 30.86 44.93
CA LYS A 199 -13.08 32.12 45.48
C LYS A 199 -14.54 32.01 45.92
N LEU A 200 -15.39 31.35 45.12
CA LEU A 200 -16.78 31.12 45.47
C LEU A 200 -16.90 30.26 46.73
N ASP A 201 -16.11 29.19 46.86
CA ASP A 201 -16.08 28.34 48.05
C ASP A 201 -15.67 29.11 49.31
N PHE A 202 -14.72 30.06 49.17
CA PHE A 202 -14.36 30.96 50.27
C PHE A 202 -15.54 31.85 50.68
N TYR A 203 -16.20 32.51 49.73
CA TYR A 203 -17.37 33.34 50.05
C TYR A 203 -18.54 32.52 50.57
N ASP A 204 -18.81 31.36 50.01
CA ASP A 204 -19.88 30.47 50.47
C ASP A 204 -19.64 29.98 51.90
N SER A 205 -18.39 29.73 52.27
CA SER A 205 -18.04 29.29 53.63
C SER A 205 -18.18 30.39 54.67
N TYR A 206 -17.79 31.63 54.35
CA TYR A 206 -17.62 32.69 55.37
C TYR A 206 -18.61 33.85 55.25
N ALA A 207 -19.09 34.16 54.06
CA ALA A 207 -19.96 35.31 53.85
C ALA A 207 -21.41 34.98 54.19
N VAL A 208 -22.05 35.90 54.92
CA VAL A 208 -23.46 35.84 55.29
C VAL A 208 -24.11 37.20 55.02
N CYS A 209 -25.39 37.17 54.68
CA CYS A 209 -26.17 38.35 54.33
C CYS A 209 -27.14 38.70 55.46
N VAL A 210 -27.30 39.99 55.74
CA VAL A 210 -28.19 40.49 56.80
C VAL A 210 -29.06 41.61 56.23
N ASN A 211 -30.36 41.53 56.49
CA ASN A 211 -31.33 42.58 56.16
C ASN A 211 -31.58 43.49 57.36
N ASP A 212 -31.89 44.76 57.11
CA ASP A 212 -32.19 45.71 58.17
C ASP A 212 -33.47 45.31 58.91
N GLY A 213 -33.40 45.24 60.25
CA GLY A 213 -34.51 44.81 61.12
C GLY A 213 -34.72 43.30 61.27
N ASP A 214 -33.95 42.45 60.58
CA ASP A 214 -33.99 40.99 60.74
C ASP A 214 -32.95 40.52 61.79
N PRO A 215 -33.31 39.73 62.82
CA PRO A 215 -32.35 39.18 63.78
C PRO A 215 -31.48 38.05 63.23
N TYR A 216 -31.74 37.55 62.02
CA TYR A 216 -31.02 36.43 61.42
C TYR A 216 -30.03 36.86 60.33
N TYR A 217 -28.93 36.12 60.22
CA TYR A 217 -28.09 36.13 59.03
C TYR A 217 -28.45 34.96 58.10
N HIS A 218 -28.36 35.20 56.80
CA HIS A 218 -28.83 34.30 55.75
C HIS A 218 -27.73 33.93 54.76
N LYS A 219 -27.93 32.80 54.05
CA LYS A 219 -27.23 32.53 52.80
C LYS A 219 -27.89 33.29 51.64
N PRO A 220 -27.15 33.65 50.57
CA PRO A 220 -27.70 34.41 49.43
C PRO A 220 -28.88 33.75 48.72
N ASN A 221 -29.06 32.43 48.85
CA ASN A 221 -30.14 31.66 48.24
C ASN A 221 -31.29 31.33 49.20
N CYS A 222 -31.31 31.93 50.40
CA CYS A 222 -32.39 31.72 51.37
C CYS A 222 -33.71 32.31 50.86
N VAL A 223 -34.82 31.60 51.05
CA VAL A 223 -36.16 32.05 50.64
C VAL A 223 -36.67 33.26 51.44
N TYR A 224 -36.14 33.48 52.64
CA TYR A 224 -36.49 34.60 53.52
C TYR A 224 -35.51 35.77 53.43
N PHE A 225 -34.47 35.65 52.62
CA PHE A 225 -33.50 36.71 52.39
C PHE A 225 -34.01 37.69 51.34
N ASP A 226 -34.03 38.98 51.67
CA ASP A 226 -34.34 40.04 50.70
C ASP A 226 -33.06 40.53 50.02
N SER A 227 -32.89 40.18 48.75
CA SER A 227 -31.73 40.59 47.96
C SER A 227 -31.75 42.06 47.52
N SER A 228 -32.80 42.82 47.84
CA SER A 228 -32.94 44.22 47.39
C SER A 228 -32.11 45.22 48.21
N SER A 229 -31.90 44.95 49.50
CA SER A 229 -31.11 45.80 50.41
C SER A 229 -30.54 44.98 51.57
N PHE A 230 -29.23 44.81 51.61
CA PHE A 230 -28.56 43.96 52.58
C PHE A 230 -27.12 44.37 52.86
N TYR A 231 -26.60 43.94 54.00
CA TYR A 231 -25.18 43.98 54.34
C TYR A 231 -24.56 42.59 54.22
N ILE A 232 -23.29 42.53 53.81
CA ILE A 232 -22.50 41.30 53.81
C ILE A 232 -21.50 41.38 54.96
N TYR A 233 -21.52 40.37 55.83
CA TYR A 233 -20.52 40.18 56.88
C TYR A 233 -19.89 38.80 56.76
N ASN A 234 -18.77 38.58 57.46
CA ASN A 234 -18.39 37.21 57.79
C ASN A 234 -19.23 36.72 58.99
N THR A 235 -19.37 35.41 59.16
CA THR A 235 -20.18 34.81 60.25
C THR A 235 -19.82 35.36 61.62
N ALA A 236 -18.55 35.42 61.98
CA ALA A 236 -18.10 35.89 63.30
C ALA A 236 -18.44 37.38 63.55
N THR A 237 -18.35 38.22 62.51
CA THR A 237 -18.75 39.63 62.60
C THR A 237 -20.25 39.78 62.77
N ALA A 238 -21.06 38.98 62.06
CA ALA A 238 -22.50 38.98 62.22
C ALA A 238 -22.91 38.57 63.65
N GLU A 239 -22.32 37.50 64.17
CA GLU A 239 -22.55 37.05 65.55
C GLU A 239 -22.11 38.10 66.58
N THR A 240 -20.99 38.79 66.35
CA THR A 240 -20.51 39.88 67.21
C THR A 240 -21.51 41.06 67.25
N TYR A 241 -22.22 41.31 66.15
CA TYR A 241 -23.28 42.32 66.09
C TYR A 241 -24.64 41.82 66.61
N GLY A 242 -24.72 40.58 67.08
CA GLY A 242 -25.90 40.01 67.72
C GLY A 242 -26.88 39.30 66.78
N TYR A 243 -26.49 39.05 65.52
CA TYR A 243 -27.29 38.24 64.61
C TYR A 243 -27.11 36.75 64.89
N THR A 244 -28.16 35.97 64.64
CA THR A 244 -28.16 34.51 64.81
C THR A 244 -28.35 33.78 63.48
N GLU A 245 -27.99 32.51 63.42
CA GLU A 245 -28.15 31.72 62.19
C GLU A 245 -29.63 31.58 61.81
N CYS A 246 -29.96 31.80 60.53
CA CYS A 246 -31.30 31.56 60.04
C CYS A 246 -31.60 30.05 60.01
N PRO A 247 -32.69 29.57 60.65
CA PRO A 247 -33.01 28.14 60.76
C PRO A 247 -33.45 27.48 59.43
N TYR A 248 -33.53 28.25 58.35
CA TYR A 248 -33.97 27.76 57.03
C TYR A 248 -32.84 27.61 56.02
N CYS A 249 -31.68 28.24 56.22
CA CYS A 249 -30.55 28.18 55.29
C CYS A 249 -29.21 27.78 55.93
N PHE A 250 -29.23 27.39 57.21
CA PHE A 250 -28.12 26.81 57.97
C PHE A 250 -28.57 25.54 58.69
#